data_AF-A0AAV4JQR4-F1
#
_entry.id   AF-A0AAV4JQR4-F1
#
_cell.length_a   1.000
_cell.length_b   1.000
_cell.length_c   1.000
_cell.angle_alpha   90.00
_cell.angle_beta   90.00
_cell.angle_gamma   90.00
#
_symmetry.space_group_name_H-M   'P 1'
#
loop_
_entity.id
_entity.type
_entity.pdbx_description
1 polymer ?
#
loop_
_entity_poly.entity_id
_entity_poly.type
_entity_poly.pdbx_seq_one_letter_code
_entity_poly.pdbx_strand_id
1 'polypeptide(L)'
;MLYVDYDIAIVSFKALYYGSPAIPEKPKPESSAMNASIIAYTKVLAMQEHFGKAWKATGSICQPGSIWVDRHMCQTVVKLTAPDIAGLSFLTIRVLPCLKTAATVSGCEVDINQGEYTIPNLISNIELGYLLQLNAYYCGVLATPRKSPKMMPPVDVAEVSRVVPTIRPIFFIGSDVEPGTPEFKAASKTRVAHHYALAMAKALAMTAIDILHTPSTLAKVKDELKVTLAAESKIHFPPFPVTKTEVNVPIIKTEMPSDLGPVGWAKRGY
;
A
#
# COMPACT_ATOMS: atom_id res chain seq x y z
N MET A 1 -20.42 14.66 8.50
CA MET A 1 -19.14 14.16 8.00
C MET A 1 -18.06 14.69 8.92
N LEU A 2 -17.96 14.12 10.13
CA LEU A 2 -16.86 14.39 11.05
C LEU A 2 -15.76 13.36 10.78
N TYR A 3 -14.80 13.79 9.96
CA TYR A 3 -13.35 13.59 10.03
C TYR A 3 -12.79 12.47 10.94
N VAL A 4 -13.18 11.22 10.74
CA VAL A 4 -12.36 10.08 11.19
C VAL A 4 -12.34 8.98 10.12
N ASP A 5 -12.20 9.38 8.86
CA ASP A 5 -11.80 8.45 7.82
C ASP A 5 -10.28 8.54 7.69
N TYR A 6 -9.59 7.40 7.77
CA TYR A 6 -8.15 7.33 7.59
C TYR A 6 -7.88 7.12 6.10
N ASP A 7 -7.50 8.17 5.39
CA ASP A 7 -6.98 8.05 4.03
C ASP A 7 -5.62 7.36 4.07
N ILE A 8 -5.47 6.29 3.30
CA ILE A 8 -4.26 5.47 3.31
C ILE A 8 -3.30 5.89 2.20
N ALA A 9 -2.02 5.79 2.51
CA ALA A 9 -0.95 5.83 1.55
C ALA A 9 -0.66 4.42 1.02
N ILE A 10 -0.33 4.30 -0.26
CA ILE A 10 0.03 3.04 -0.91
C ILE A 10 1.30 3.17 -1.73
N VAL A 11 2.17 2.16 -1.65
CA VAL A 11 3.26 1.95 -2.62
C VAL A 11 3.26 0.49 -3.06
N SER A 12 3.62 0.24 -4.31
CA SER A 12 3.78 -1.09 -4.86
C SER A 12 5.22 -1.31 -5.31
N PHE A 13 5.68 -2.55 -5.23
CA PHE A 13 6.99 -2.99 -5.72
C PHE A 13 6.79 -4.23 -6.60
N LYS A 14 7.51 -4.27 -7.72
CA LYS A 14 7.58 -5.41 -8.65
C LYS A 14 8.97 -6.03 -8.49
N ALA A 15 9.03 -7.27 -8.01
CA ALA A 15 10.24 -8.07 -7.94
C ALA A 15 10.22 -9.12 -9.06
N LEU A 16 11.18 -9.02 -9.98
CA LEU A 16 11.42 -9.99 -11.04
C LEU A 16 12.60 -10.85 -10.63
N TYR A 17 12.34 -12.13 -10.40
CA TYR A 17 13.38 -13.10 -10.06
C TYR A 17 13.85 -13.80 -11.33
N TYR A 18 15.17 -13.83 -11.53
CA TYR A 18 15.81 -14.52 -12.63
C TYR A 18 16.58 -15.74 -12.10
N GLY A 19 16.30 -16.90 -12.69
CA GLY A 19 16.93 -18.18 -12.37
C GLY A 19 17.32 -18.96 -13.63
N SER A 20 17.89 -20.13 -13.39
CA SER A 20 18.37 -21.03 -14.42
C SER A 20 17.22 -21.85 -15.04
N PRO A 21 17.33 -22.25 -16.32
CA PRO A 21 16.37 -23.16 -16.93
C PRO A 21 16.40 -24.48 -16.17
N ALA A 22 15.26 -25.11 -16.01
CA ALA A 22 15.20 -26.49 -15.57
C ALA A 22 14.46 -27.33 -16.61
N ILE A 23 15.09 -28.41 -17.06
CA ILE A 23 14.45 -29.47 -17.86
C ILE A 23 14.23 -30.64 -16.89
N PRO A 24 13.04 -31.26 -16.81
CA PRO A 24 12.74 -32.33 -15.85
C PRO A 24 13.72 -33.51 -15.87
N GLU A 25 14.35 -33.77 -17.02
CA GLU A 25 15.26 -34.90 -17.27
C GLU A 25 16.73 -34.61 -16.92
N LYS A 26 17.06 -33.36 -16.55
CA LYS A 26 18.43 -32.91 -16.22
C LYS A 26 18.62 -32.76 -14.69
N PRO A 27 19.87 -32.71 -14.19
CA PRO A 27 20.14 -32.42 -12.79
C PRO A 27 19.42 -31.15 -12.31
N LYS A 28 19.09 -31.11 -11.02
CA LYS A 28 18.34 -29.99 -10.41
C LYS A 28 19.02 -28.66 -10.76
N PRO A 29 18.24 -27.62 -11.08
CA PRO A 29 18.80 -26.32 -11.42
C PRO A 29 19.50 -25.72 -10.21
N GLU A 30 20.60 -25.00 -10.45
CA GLU A 30 21.37 -24.30 -9.41
C GLU A 30 20.57 -23.16 -8.75
N SER A 31 19.55 -22.64 -9.44
CA SER A 31 18.69 -21.56 -8.97
C SER A 31 17.24 -21.76 -9.40
N SER A 32 16.30 -21.25 -8.60
CA SER A 32 14.85 -21.42 -8.85
C SER A 32 14.07 -20.15 -8.56
N ALA A 33 13.65 -19.45 -9.63
CA ALA A 33 12.89 -18.19 -9.52
C ALA A 33 11.53 -18.39 -8.82
N MET A 34 10.88 -19.54 -9.04
CA MET A 34 9.62 -19.88 -8.38
C MET A 34 9.79 -20.04 -6.86
N ASN A 35 10.87 -20.71 -6.41
CA ASN A 35 11.16 -20.84 -4.99
C ASN A 35 11.45 -19.48 -4.36
N ALA A 36 12.18 -18.60 -5.08
CA ALA A 36 12.43 -17.24 -4.63
C ALA A 36 11.13 -16.46 -4.42
N SER A 37 10.20 -16.51 -5.38
CA SER A 37 8.88 -15.88 -5.24
C SER A 37 8.06 -16.43 -4.08
N ILE A 38 8.07 -17.74 -3.83
CA ILE A 38 7.38 -18.36 -2.70
C ILE A 38 8.00 -17.91 -1.37
N ILE A 39 9.32 -17.95 -1.25
CA ILE A 39 10.03 -17.49 -0.04
C ILE A 39 9.76 -16.01 0.21
N ALA A 40 9.79 -15.19 -0.82
CA ALA A 40 9.46 -13.77 -0.74
C ALA A 40 8.03 -13.56 -0.23
N TYR A 41 7.05 -14.26 -0.80
CA TYR A 41 5.66 -14.20 -0.40
C TYR A 41 5.46 -14.60 1.07
N THR A 42 6.05 -15.73 1.48
CA THR A 42 5.98 -16.22 2.87
C THR A 42 6.61 -15.23 3.85
N LYS A 43 7.75 -14.63 3.51
CA LYS A 43 8.40 -13.61 4.35
C LYS A 43 7.53 -12.36 4.49
N VAL A 44 6.90 -11.91 3.41
CA VAL A 44 5.98 -10.76 3.43
C VAL A 44 4.76 -11.05 4.29
N LEU A 45 4.20 -12.27 4.20
CA LEU A 45 3.10 -12.70 5.06
C LEU A 45 3.48 -12.75 6.54
N ALA A 46 4.60 -13.39 6.88
CA ALA A 46 5.06 -13.49 8.27
C ALA A 46 5.27 -12.11 8.91
N MET A 47 5.70 -11.12 8.12
CA MET A 47 5.89 -9.76 8.59
C MET A 47 4.61 -9.08 9.07
N GLN A 48 3.44 -9.50 8.56
CA GLN A 48 2.16 -8.93 8.95
C GLN A 48 1.87 -9.09 10.44
N GLU A 49 2.44 -10.11 11.10
CA GLU A 49 2.29 -10.32 12.55
C GLU A 49 2.93 -9.20 13.39
N HIS A 50 3.91 -8.49 12.84
CA HIS A 50 4.62 -7.41 13.52
C HIS A 50 3.95 -6.04 13.34
N PHE A 51 2.82 -5.98 12.63
CA PHE A 51 2.18 -4.72 12.25
C PHE A 51 0.78 -4.59 12.87
N GLY A 52 0.42 -3.37 13.25
CA GLY A 52 -0.95 -3.05 13.64
C GLY A 52 -1.92 -3.10 12.46
N LYS A 53 -3.24 -3.14 12.72
CA LYS A 53 -4.30 -3.28 11.71
C LYS A 53 -4.27 -2.24 10.57
N ALA A 54 -3.63 -1.09 10.81
CA ALA A 54 -3.54 0.03 9.89
C ALA A 54 -2.41 -0.13 8.85
N TRP A 55 -1.38 -0.94 9.14
CA TRP A 55 -0.30 -1.24 8.21
C TRP A 55 -0.52 -2.61 7.58
N LYS A 56 -0.42 -2.69 6.26
CA LYS A 56 -0.63 -3.94 5.52
C LYS A 56 0.44 -4.11 4.46
N ALA A 57 0.94 -5.33 4.32
CA ALA A 57 1.87 -5.71 3.26
C ALA A 57 1.31 -6.94 2.55
N THR A 58 0.70 -6.75 1.38
CA THR A 58 0.06 -7.84 0.62
C THR A 58 0.92 -8.19 -0.58
N GLY A 59 1.32 -9.45 -0.71
CA GLY A 59 2.00 -9.97 -1.89
C GLY A 59 1.05 -10.66 -2.86
N SER A 60 1.45 -10.78 -4.12
CA SER A 60 0.84 -11.66 -5.11
C SER A 60 1.93 -12.14 -6.09
N ILE A 61 1.83 -13.39 -6.54
CA ILE A 61 2.68 -13.93 -7.60
C ILE A 61 1.90 -13.74 -8.90
N CYS A 62 2.31 -12.75 -9.70
CA CYS A 62 1.56 -12.35 -10.90
C CYS A 62 1.90 -13.21 -12.12
N GLN A 63 3.17 -13.57 -12.26
CA GLN A 63 3.64 -14.46 -13.30
C GLN A 63 4.32 -15.66 -12.63
N PRO A 64 3.58 -16.75 -12.39
CA PRO A 64 4.18 -17.97 -11.87
C PRO A 64 5.04 -18.61 -12.96
N GLY A 65 6.23 -19.08 -12.59
CA GLY A 65 7.04 -19.91 -13.49
C GLY A 65 6.30 -21.19 -13.91
N SER A 66 6.65 -21.74 -15.06
CA SER A 66 6.08 -22.99 -15.57
C SER A 66 6.75 -24.21 -14.92
N ILE A 67 5.96 -25.26 -14.68
CA ILE A 67 6.47 -26.55 -14.18
C ILE A 67 7.41 -27.20 -15.21
N TRP A 68 7.21 -26.91 -16.50
CA TRP A 68 7.74 -27.71 -17.61
C TRP A 68 8.79 -27.02 -18.50
N VAL A 69 8.67 -25.71 -18.76
CA VAL A 69 9.43 -25.08 -19.87
C VAL A 69 10.09 -23.75 -19.49
N ASP A 70 9.62 -23.05 -18.46
CA ASP A 70 10.10 -21.70 -18.18
C ASP A 70 10.10 -21.38 -16.68
N ARG A 71 11.17 -21.82 -16.00
CA ARG A 71 11.45 -21.51 -14.59
C ARG A 71 12.40 -20.32 -14.42
N HIS A 72 12.77 -19.69 -15.53
CA HIS A 72 13.75 -18.63 -15.56
C HIS A 72 13.27 -17.36 -14.91
N MET A 73 11.98 -17.08 -14.99
CA MET A 73 11.43 -15.81 -14.54
C MET A 73 10.19 -16.03 -13.71
N CYS A 74 10.14 -15.36 -12.56
CA CYS A 74 8.94 -15.31 -11.73
C CYS A 74 8.74 -13.89 -11.22
N GLN A 75 7.51 -13.39 -11.32
CA GLN A 75 7.18 -12.03 -10.89
C GLN A 75 6.35 -12.05 -9.61
N THR A 76 6.86 -11.38 -8.58
CA THR A 76 6.13 -11.10 -7.34
C THR A 76 5.84 -9.61 -7.24
N VAL A 77 4.58 -9.25 -7.01
CA VAL A 77 4.17 -7.87 -6.73
C VAL A 77 3.82 -7.76 -5.25
N VAL A 78 4.39 -6.77 -4.57
CA VAL A 78 4.08 -6.46 -3.19
C VAL A 78 3.47 -5.08 -3.10
N LYS A 79 2.30 -4.99 -2.49
CA LYS A 79 1.59 -3.76 -2.20
C LYS A 79 1.67 -3.46 -0.71
N LEU A 80 2.17 -2.29 -0.37
CA LEU A 80 2.27 -1.78 0.99
C LEU A 80 1.20 -0.72 1.20
N THR A 81 0.60 -0.71 2.37
CA THR A 81 -0.44 0.23 2.77
C THR A 81 -0.13 0.69 4.18
N ALA A 82 -0.13 2.01 4.39
CA ALA A 82 0.07 2.62 5.70
C ALA A 82 -0.83 3.87 5.84
N PRO A 83 -1.06 4.35 7.07
CA PRO A 83 -1.80 5.60 7.30
C PRO A 83 -1.10 6.84 6.76
N ASP A 84 0.23 6.84 6.70
CA ASP A 84 1.07 7.99 6.40
C ASP A 84 2.28 7.62 5.51
N ILE A 85 2.91 8.63 4.88
CA ILE A 85 4.10 8.41 4.06
C ILE A 85 5.27 7.87 4.90
N ALA A 86 5.41 8.34 6.14
CA ALA A 86 6.46 7.87 7.03
C ALA A 86 6.28 6.36 7.33
N GLY A 87 5.04 5.90 7.56
CA GLY A 87 4.72 4.50 7.73
C GLY A 87 4.97 3.67 6.46
N LEU A 88 4.72 4.21 5.26
CA LEU A 88 5.11 3.55 4.01
C LEU A 88 6.62 3.40 3.89
N SER A 89 7.37 4.43 4.28
CA SER A 89 8.83 4.42 4.23
C SER A 89 9.38 3.36 5.18
N PHE A 90 8.81 3.26 6.39
CA PHE A 90 9.09 2.21 7.35
C PHE A 90 8.80 0.81 6.79
N LEU A 91 7.61 0.58 6.22
CA LEU A 91 7.26 -0.72 5.61
C LEU A 91 8.20 -1.07 4.44
N THR A 92 8.59 -0.08 3.63
CA THR A 92 9.49 -0.28 2.49
C THR A 92 10.87 -0.76 2.96
N ILE A 93 11.43 -0.12 3.98
CA ILE A 93 12.71 -0.53 4.59
C ILE A 93 12.65 -1.98 5.10
N ARG A 94 11.47 -2.45 5.53
CA ARG A 94 11.26 -3.80 6.05
C ARG A 94 11.05 -4.85 4.96
N VAL A 95 10.35 -4.50 3.90
CA VAL A 95 9.94 -5.43 2.85
C VAL A 95 11.02 -5.67 1.81
N LEU A 96 11.78 -4.63 1.45
CA LEU A 96 12.84 -4.78 0.44
C LEU A 96 13.88 -5.86 0.81
N PRO A 97 14.38 -5.96 2.06
CA PRO A 97 15.24 -7.07 2.47
C PRO A 97 14.60 -8.45 2.33
N CYS A 98 13.30 -8.59 2.58
CA CYS A 98 12.60 -9.87 2.39
C CYS A 98 12.65 -10.34 0.94
N LEU A 99 12.47 -9.41 -0.01
CA LEU A 99 12.55 -9.69 -1.44
C LEU A 99 13.97 -10.05 -1.88
N LYS A 100 14.98 -9.27 -1.41
CA LYS A 100 16.40 -9.51 -1.72
C LYS A 100 16.90 -10.84 -1.18
N THR A 101 16.63 -11.12 0.10
CA THR A 101 17.08 -12.36 0.75
C THR A 101 16.41 -13.60 0.16
N ALA A 102 15.21 -13.48 -0.43
CA ALA A 102 14.58 -14.60 -1.13
C ALA A 102 15.35 -14.99 -2.40
N ALA A 103 15.91 -14.00 -3.10
CA ALA A 103 16.80 -14.23 -4.24
C ALA A 103 18.08 -14.95 -3.79
N THR A 104 18.74 -14.41 -2.76
CA THR A 104 19.99 -14.97 -2.21
C THR A 104 19.84 -16.42 -1.75
N VAL A 105 18.76 -16.75 -1.03
CA VAL A 105 18.52 -18.12 -0.55
C VAL A 105 18.25 -19.09 -1.70
N SER A 106 17.71 -18.62 -2.81
CA SER A 106 17.33 -19.44 -3.97
C SER A 106 18.37 -19.44 -5.09
N GLY A 107 19.54 -18.83 -4.86
CA GLY A 107 20.59 -18.67 -5.89
C GLY A 107 20.17 -17.81 -7.09
N CYS A 108 19.12 -17.00 -6.96
CA CYS A 108 18.56 -16.21 -8.05
C CYS A 108 19.05 -14.76 -8.00
N GLU A 109 19.01 -14.10 -9.14
CA GLU A 109 19.09 -12.65 -9.22
C GLU A 109 17.69 -12.05 -9.06
N VAL A 110 17.60 -10.82 -8.55
CA VAL A 110 16.34 -10.11 -8.44
C VAL A 110 16.48 -8.67 -8.90
N ASP A 111 15.58 -8.26 -9.78
CA ASP A 111 15.37 -6.86 -10.13
C ASP A 111 14.12 -6.36 -9.39
N ILE A 112 14.29 -5.33 -8.56
CA ILE A 112 13.20 -4.76 -7.75
C ILE A 112 12.93 -3.35 -8.25
N ASN A 113 11.80 -3.20 -8.92
CA ASN A 113 11.33 -1.93 -9.44
C ASN A 113 10.15 -1.42 -8.62
N GLN A 114 10.03 -0.09 -8.53
CA GLN A 114 8.81 0.52 -8.01
C GLN A 114 7.66 0.20 -8.97
N GLY A 115 6.54 -0.25 -8.41
CA GLY A 115 5.35 -0.61 -9.16
C GLY A 115 4.54 0.61 -9.60
N GLU A 116 3.40 0.33 -10.22
CA GLU A 116 2.54 1.35 -10.85
C GLU A 116 1.89 2.31 -9.86
N TYR A 117 1.65 1.87 -8.63
CA TYR A 117 0.94 2.67 -7.63
C TYR A 117 1.90 3.20 -6.58
N THR A 118 2.01 4.52 -6.52
CA THR A 118 2.61 5.27 -5.41
C THR A 118 1.72 6.46 -5.14
N ILE A 119 0.81 6.33 -4.18
CA ILE A 119 -0.18 7.36 -3.86
C ILE A 119 0.01 7.71 -2.38
N PRO A 120 0.25 8.98 -2.03
CA PRO A 120 0.38 9.39 -0.64
C PRO A 120 -0.98 9.34 0.09
N ASN A 121 -0.97 9.46 1.42
CA ASN A 121 -2.21 9.73 2.16
C ASN A 121 -2.71 11.16 1.85
N LEU A 122 -4.03 11.31 1.81
CA LEU A 122 -4.68 12.60 1.63
C LEU A 122 -4.50 13.44 2.90
N ILE A 123 -4.03 14.68 2.72
CA ILE A 123 -4.03 15.68 3.78
C ILE A 123 -5.37 16.41 3.72
N SER A 124 -6.30 16.00 4.58
CA SER A 124 -7.62 16.64 4.65
C SER A 124 -7.54 17.93 5.46
N ASN A 125 -7.80 19.07 4.82
CA ASN A 125 -7.85 20.35 5.50
C ASN A 125 -9.12 20.48 6.35
N ILE A 126 -8.95 20.75 7.63
CA ILE A 126 -10.00 20.77 8.64
C ILE A 126 -10.87 22.02 8.48
N GLU A 127 -10.25 23.19 8.29
CA GLU A 127 -11.00 24.46 8.14
C GLU A 127 -11.90 24.45 6.90
N LEU A 128 -11.40 23.96 5.77
CA LEU A 128 -12.19 23.72 4.57
C LEU A 128 -13.35 22.73 4.81
N GLY A 129 -13.09 21.70 5.62
CA GLY A 129 -14.09 20.73 6.03
C GLY A 129 -15.24 21.36 6.80
N TYR A 130 -14.94 22.24 7.75
CA TYR A 130 -15.95 22.96 8.53
C TYR A 130 -16.80 23.89 7.67
N LEU A 131 -16.16 24.65 6.77
CA LEU A 131 -16.89 25.52 5.83
C LEU A 131 -17.81 24.71 4.93
N LEU A 132 -17.32 23.60 4.37
CA LEU A 132 -18.15 22.72 3.56
C LEU A 132 -19.30 22.14 4.36
N GLN A 133 -19.08 21.73 5.61
CA GLN A 133 -20.13 21.19 6.46
C GLN A 133 -21.25 22.21 6.72
N LEU A 134 -20.88 23.47 6.96
CA LEU A 134 -21.82 24.56 7.17
C LEU A 134 -22.62 24.87 5.89
N ASN A 135 -21.96 24.92 4.74
CA ASN A 135 -22.61 25.14 3.45
C ASN A 135 -23.48 23.96 3.01
N ALA A 136 -23.06 22.74 3.30
CA ALA A 136 -23.84 21.52 3.07
C ALA A 136 -25.14 21.54 3.88
N TYR A 137 -25.08 22.00 5.13
CA TYR A 137 -26.27 22.18 5.97
C TYR A 137 -27.27 23.16 5.34
N TYR A 138 -26.82 24.32 4.86
CA TYR A 138 -27.68 25.27 4.14
C TYR A 138 -28.25 24.71 2.83
N CYS A 139 -27.55 23.79 2.19
CA CYS A 139 -28.01 23.08 0.99
C CYS A 139 -28.94 21.89 1.29
N GLY A 140 -29.32 21.65 2.55
CA GLY A 140 -30.19 20.54 2.94
C GLY A 140 -29.48 19.19 3.01
N VAL A 141 -28.15 19.16 3.00
CA VAL A 141 -27.35 17.94 3.17
C VAL A 141 -26.88 17.84 4.61
N LEU A 142 -27.49 16.94 5.38
CA LEU A 142 -27.09 16.66 6.74
C LEU A 142 -25.75 15.93 6.77
N ALA A 143 -24.76 16.57 7.37
CA ALA A 143 -23.45 16.01 7.55
C ALA A 143 -23.47 14.99 8.71
N THR A 144 -23.90 13.76 8.47
CA THR A 144 -23.84 12.71 9.51
C THR A 144 -22.40 12.18 9.69
N PRO A 145 -21.92 11.94 10.93
CA PRO A 145 -20.72 11.15 11.14
C PRO A 145 -20.93 9.73 10.62
N ARG A 146 -19.90 9.09 10.04
CA ARG A 146 -19.98 7.65 9.74
C ARG A 146 -20.12 6.87 11.05
N LYS A 147 -20.89 5.79 11.03
CA LYS A 147 -21.09 4.89 12.18
C LYS A 147 -19.80 4.20 12.64
N SER A 148 -18.82 4.06 11.74
CA SER A 148 -17.50 3.49 12.04
C SER A 148 -16.42 4.13 11.18
N PRO A 149 -15.22 4.42 11.73
CA PRO A 149 -14.09 4.87 10.94
C PRO A 149 -13.72 3.79 9.92
N LYS A 150 -13.62 4.16 8.65
CA LYS A 150 -13.22 3.24 7.56
C LYS A 150 -11.89 3.69 6.98
N MET A 151 -11.01 2.74 6.69
CA MET A 151 -9.85 3.02 5.84
C MET A 151 -10.36 3.35 4.45
N MET A 152 -10.12 4.59 4.04
CA MET A 152 -10.53 5.06 2.72
C MET A 152 -9.49 4.65 1.69
N PRO A 153 -9.89 4.12 0.53
CA PRO A 153 -8.95 3.80 -0.54
C PRO A 153 -8.20 5.06 -0.99
N PRO A 154 -6.94 4.89 -1.45
CA PRO A 154 -6.13 5.99 -1.95
C PRO A 154 -6.79 6.60 -3.18
N VAL A 155 -6.54 7.88 -3.38
CA VAL A 155 -7.08 8.67 -4.49
C VAL A 155 -5.99 9.56 -5.05
N ASP A 156 -6.07 9.79 -6.35
CA ASP A 156 -5.21 10.72 -7.09
C ASP A 156 -5.16 12.12 -6.46
N VAL A 157 -6.29 12.63 -5.96
CA VAL A 157 -6.37 13.94 -5.29
C VAL A 157 -5.51 14.02 -4.01
N ALA A 158 -5.01 12.89 -3.49
CA ALA A 158 -4.02 12.89 -2.41
C ALA A 158 -2.71 13.57 -2.80
N GLU A 159 -2.27 13.45 -4.06
CA GLU A 159 -1.08 14.17 -4.54
C GLU A 159 -1.31 15.68 -4.57
N VAL A 160 -2.50 16.09 -5.00
CA VAL A 160 -2.92 17.50 -5.02
C VAL A 160 -2.92 18.09 -3.61
N SER A 161 -3.37 17.32 -2.62
CA SER A 161 -3.38 17.74 -1.21
C SER A 161 -2.00 18.04 -0.61
N ARG A 162 -0.92 17.59 -1.26
CA ARG A 162 0.45 17.91 -0.84
C ARG A 162 0.89 19.30 -1.27
N VAL A 163 0.24 19.87 -2.28
CA VAL A 163 0.62 21.15 -2.87
C VAL A 163 -0.38 22.25 -2.50
N VAL A 164 -1.67 21.93 -2.52
CA VAL A 164 -2.75 22.89 -2.26
C VAL A 164 -3.71 22.37 -1.20
N PRO A 165 -4.28 23.25 -0.35
CA PRO A 165 -5.26 22.83 0.64
C PRO A 165 -6.46 22.19 -0.04
N THR A 166 -6.81 20.99 0.42
CA THR A 166 -7.72 20.08 -0.30
C THR A 166 -8.67 19.42 0.68
N ILE A 167 -9.89 19.13 0.19
CA ILE A 167 -10.87 18.30 0.88
C ILE A 167 -11.42 17.25 -0.09
N ARG A 168 -11.74 16.07 0.45
CA ARG A 168 -12.40 14.99 -0.28
C ARG A 168 -13.78 14.75 0.35
N PRO A 169 -14.82 15.47 -0.09
CA PRO A 169 -16.15 15.23 0.42
C PRO A 169 -16.71 13.91 -0.09
N ILE A 170 -17.53 13.28 0.76
CA ILE A 170 -18.29 12.08 0.44
C ILE A 170 -19.71 12.39 0.88
N PHE A 171 -20.65 12.18 -0.02
CA PHE A 171 -22.04 12.48 0.20
C PHE A 171 -22.91 11.26 -0.05
N PHE A 172 -24.05 11.23 0.62
CA PHE A 172 -25.04 10.17 0.47
C PHE A 172 -25.75 10.28 -0.88
N ILE A 173 -26.00 9.15 -1.54
CA ILE A 173 -26.66 9.13 -2.86
C ILE A 173 -28.11 8.60 -2.80
N GLY A 174 -28.70 8.47 -1.61
CA GLY A 174 -30.03 7.88 -1.44
C GLY A 174 -30.03 6.37 -1.19
N SER A 175 -28.86 5.76 -0.96
CA SER A 175 -28.72 4.33 -0.69
C SER A 175 -27.43 4.03 0.09
N ASP A 176 -27.47 3.02 0.94
CA ASP A 176 -26.32 2.53 1.74
C ASP A 176 -25.48 1.47 1.01
N VAL A 177 -25.69 1.30 -0.30
CA VAL A 177 -24.90 0.37 -1.12
C VAL A 177 -23.43 0.79 -1.18
N GLU A 178 -22.54 -0.20 -1.18
CA GLU A 178 -21.10 0.03 -1.10
C GLU A 178 -20.53 0.48 -2.46
N PRO A 179 -19.68 1.53 -2.50
CA PRO A 179 -18.99 1.91 -3.73
C PRO A 179 -18.21 0.76 -4.36
N GLY A 180 -18.23 0.70 -5.70
CA GLY A 180 -17.54 -0.33 -6.48
C GLY A 180 -18.40 -1.57 -6.79
N THR A 181 -19.66 -1.61 -6.35
CA THR A 181 -20.58 -2.70 -6.70
C THR A 181 -21.52 -2.35 -7.86
N PRO A 182 -22.08 -3.35 -8.57
CA PRO A 182 -23.13 -3.12 -9.57
C PRO A 182 -24.36 -2.38 -9.01
N GLU A 183 -24.69 -2.61 -7.75
CA GLU A 183 -25.81 -1.97 -7.05
C GLU A 183 -25.53 -0.48 -6.85
N PHE A 184 -24.31 -0.10 -6.49
CA PHE A 184 -23.92 1.31 -6.41
C PHE A 184 -24.00 2.00 -7.77
N LYS A 185 -23.61 1.31 -8.85
CA LYS A 185 -23.77 1.81 -10.22
C LYS A 185 -25.23 2.02 -10.61
N ALA A 186 -26.15 1.19 -10.11
CA ALA A 186 -27.58 1.38 -10.33
C ALA A 186 -28.13 2.55 -9.49
N ALA A 187 -27.77 2.62 -8.21
CA ALA A 187 -28.19 3.67 -7.29
C ALA A 187 -27.73 5.07 -7.72
N SER A 188 -26.50 5.19 -8.24
CA SER A 188 -25.92 6.48 -8.65
C SER A 188 -26.60 7.13 -9.86
N LYS A 189 -27.38 6.37 -10.64
CA LYS A 189 -28.13 6.86 -11.80
C LYS A 189 -29.52 7.40 -11.47
N THR A 190 -29.92 7.34 -10.20
CA THR A 190 -31.27 7.71 -9.77
C THR A 190 -31.42 9.23 -9.65
N ARG A 191 -32.65 9.73 -9.79
CA ARG A 191 -32.96 11.16 -9.53
C ARG A 191 -32.63 11.56 -8.09
N VAL A 192 -32.74 10.62 -7.14
CA VAL A 192 -32.38 10.83 -5.73
C VAL A 192 -30.87 11.08 -5.60
N ALA A 193 -30.03 10.24 -6.22
CA ALA A 193 -28.58 10.44 -6.24
C ALA A 193 -28.20 11.80 -6.87
N HIS A 194 -28.84 12.16 -7.98
CA HIS A 194 -28.61 13.45 -8.63
C HIS A 194 -29.02 14.64 -7.77
N HIS A 195 -30.09 14.53 -6.99
CA HIS A 195 -30.51 15.57 -6.05
C HIS A 195 -29.42 15.84 -5.00
N TYR A 196 -28.88 14.80 -4.37
CA TYR A 196 -27.78 14.95 -3.41
C TYR A 196 -26.50 15.48 -4.08
N ALA A 197 -26.20 15.03 -5.30
CA ALA A 197 -25.05 15.52 -6.06
C ALA A 197 -25.16 17.03 -6.35
N LEU A 198 -26.34 17.51 -6.76
CA LEU A 198 -26.60 18.94 -6.98
C LEU A 198 -26.50 19.75 -5.68
N ALA A 199 -27.02 19.23 -4.57
CA ALA A 199 -26.91 19.90 -3.28
C ALA A 199 -25.45 20.00 -2.82
N MET A 200 -24.66 18.94 -3.02
CA MET A 200 -23.22 18.95 -2.72
C MET A 200 -22.42 19.88 -3.64
N ALA A 201 -22.77 19.95 -4.93
CA ALA A 201 -22.16 20.88 -5.86
C ALA A 201 -22.39 22.34 -5.45
N LYS A 202 -23.62 22.67 -5.01
CA LYS A 202 -23.93 24.00 -4.45
C LYS A 202 -23.11 24.30 -3.20
N ALA A 203 -23.03 23.33 -2.28
CA ALA A 203 -22.24 23.49 -1.06
C ALA A 203 -20.76 23.76 -1.36
N LEU A 204 -20.17 23.02 -2.31
CA LEU A 204 -18.79 23.25 -2.77
C LEU A 204 -18.61 24.63 -3.41
N ALA A 205 -19.56 25.07 -4.24
CA ALA A 205 -19.51 26.40 -4.84
C ALA A 205 -19.59 27.51 -3.79
N MET A 206 -20.47 27.37 -2.79
CA MET A 206 -20.55 28.30 -1.66
C MET A 206 -19.25 28.32 -0.86
N THR A 207 -18.65 27.16 -0.57
CA THR A 207 -17.36 27.09 0.12
C THR A 207 -16.26 27.80 -0.66
N ALA A 208 -16.21 27.65 -1.98
CA ALA A 208 -15.27 28.37 -2.82
C ALA A 208 -15.49 29.90 -2.73
N ILE A 209 -16.75 30.35 -2.77
CA ILE A 209 -17.11 31.77 -2.62
C ILE A 209 -16.64 32.30 -1.26
N ASP A 210 -16.90 31.58 -0.17
CA ASP A 210 -16.51 32.00 1.18
C ASP A 210 -15.00 32.19 1.32
N ILE A 211 -14.22 31.26 0.75
CA ILE A 211 -12.75 31.33 0.74
C ILE A 211 -12.26 32.53 -0.07
N LEU A 212 -12.85 32.78 -1.24
CA LEU A 212 -12.47 33.89 -2.11
C LEU A 212 -12.79 35.26 -1.50
N HIS A 213 -13.87 35.35 -0.71
CA HIS A 213 -14.29 36.60 -0.08
C HIS A 213 -13.71 36.83 1.32
N THR A 214 -13.07 35.81 1.91
CA THR A 214 -12.54 35.88 3.28
C THR A 214 -11.04 35.61 3.31
N PRO A 215 -10.18 36.64 3.09
CA PRO A 215 -8.73 36.47 3.03
C PRO A 215 -8.12 35.83 4.28
N SER A 216 -8.69 36.09 5.46
CA SER A 216 -8.23 35.50 6.72
C SER A 216 -8.45 33.98 6.75
N THR A 217 -9.59 33.50 6.23
CA THR A 217 -9.88 32.07 6.09
C THR A 217 -8.93 31.40 5.10
N LEU A 218 -8.67 32.03 3.96
CA LEU A 218 -7.69 31.53 2.99
C LEU A 218 -6.29 31.40 3.60
N ALA A 219 -5.86 32.37 4.40
CA ALA A 219 -4.58 32.32 5.11
C ALA A 219 -4.53 31.13 6.09
N LYS A 220 -5.56 30.95 6.92
CA LYS A 220 -5.65 29.83 7.86
C LYS A 220 -5.57 28.47 7.15
N VAL A 221 -6.33 28.29 6.09
CA VAL A 221 -6.36 27.06 5.28
C VAL A 221 -4.98 26.74 4.70
N LYS A 222 -4.25 27.75 4.22
CA LYS A 222 -2.87 27.59 3.73
C LYS A 222 -1.87 27.27 4.84
N ASP A 223 -2.00 27.93 5.98
CA ASP A 223 -1.08 27.72 7.11
C ASP A 223 -1.28 26.36 7.76
N GLU A 224 -2.52 25.88 7.86
CA GLU A 224 -2.84 24.52 8.32
C GLU A 224 -2.13 23.47 7.47
N LEU A 225 -2.16 23.59 6.13
CA LEU A 225 -1.45 22.67 5.25
C LEU A 225 0.07 22.68 5.52
N LYS A 226 0.68 23.86 5.64
CA LYS A 226 2.12 23.99 5.94
C LYS A 226 2.48 23.32 7.26
N VAL A 227 1.67 23.53 8.30
CA VAL A 227 1.88 22.93 9.62
C VAL A 227 1.80 21.40 9.54
N THR A 228 0.79 20.86 8.85
CA THR A 228 0.63 19.41 8.69
C THR A 228 1.79 18.78 7.92
N LEU A 229 2.23 19.40 6.82
CA LEU A 229 3.39 18.93 6.05
C LEU A 229 4.68 18.95 6.90
N ALA A 230 4.89 20.01 7.69
CA ALA A 230 6.05 20.13 8.58
C ALA A 230 5.99 19.17 9.78
N ALA A 231 4.79 18.72 10.20
CA ALA A 231 4.62 17.70 11.22
C ALA A 231 4.95 16.31 10.67
N GLU A 232 4.45 15.97 9.47
CA GLU A 232 4.69 14.68 8.83
C GLU A 232 6.19 14.47 8.52
N SER A 233 6.91 15.52 8.14
CA SER A 233 8.37 15.45 7.89
C SER A 233 9.19 15.12 9.13
N LYS A 234 8.64 15.26 10.34
CA LYS A 234 9.31 14.96 11.60
C LYS A 234 9.07 13.53 12.08
N ILE A 235 8.17 12.78 11.43
CA ILE A 235 7.88 11.40 11.80
C ILE A 235 9.08 10.53 11.39
N HIS A 236 9.83 10.07 12.38
CA HIS A 236 10.94 9.15 12.18
C HIS A 236 10.64 7.83 12.88
N PHE A 237 10.67 6.74 12.11
CA PHE A 237 10.59 5.40 12.68
C PHE A 237 12.00 4.91 12.97
N PRO A 238 12.32 4.53 14.22
CA PRO A 238 13.61 3.96 14.52
C PRO A 238 13.81 2.66 13.72
N PRO A 239 15.04 2.37 13.27
CA PRO A 239 15.33 1.05 12.72
C PRO A 239 14.99 -0.01 13.78
N PHE A 240 14.51 -1.17 13.32
CA PHE A 240 14.16 -2.23 14.26
C PHE A 240 15.39 -2.65 15.07
N PRO A 241 15.24 -2.96 16.36
CA PRO A 241 16.36 -3.46 17.16
C PRO A 241 16.86 -4.76 16.53
N VAL A 242 18.00 -4.68 15.84
CA VAL A 242 18.79 -5.87 15.50
C VAL A 242 19.58 -6.15 16.76
N THR A 243 19.24 -7.21 17.49
CA THR A 243 20.12 -7.73 18.53
C THR A 243 21.45 -8.04 17.86
N LYS A 244 22.47 -7.22 18.14
CA LYS A 244 23.86 -7.47 17.73
C LYS A 244 24.43 -8.62 18.55
N THR A 245 23.80 -9.79 18.50
CA THR A 245 24.48 -11.02 18.85
C THR A 245 25.19 -11.44 17.58
N GLU A 246 26.52 -11.32 17.57
CA GLU A 246 27.37 -11.96 16.57
C GLU A 246 27.07 -13.45 16.63
N VAL A 247 26.14 -13.91 15.79
CA VAL A 247 25.94 -15.33 15.59
C VAL A 247 27.15 -15.78 14.79
N ASN A 248 28.09 -16.41 15.47
CA ASN A 248 29.28 -16.98 14.87
C ASN A 248 28.84 -18.20 14.05
N VAL A 249 28.34 -17.96 12.83
CA VAL A 249 27.94 -19.03 11.91
C VAL A 249 29.24 -19.61 11.35
N PRO A 250 29.57 -20.88 11.63
CA PRO A 250 30.76 -21.50 11.05
C PRO A 250 30.63 -21.47 9.53
N ILE A 251 31.67 -20.95 8.86
CA ILE A 251 31.77 -20.97 7.40
C ILE A 251 31.95 -22.44 6.98
N ILE A 252 30.86 -23.11 6.66
CA ILE A 252 30.91 -24.42 6.01
C ILE A 252 31.30 -24.15 4.55
N LYS A 253 32.42 -24.71 4.10
CA LYS A 253 32.84 -24.64 2.70
C LYS A 253 31.72 -25.19 1.82
N THR A 254 31.18 -24.34 0.95
CA THR A 254 30.06 -24.64 0.05
C THR A 254 30.55 -25.46 -1.14
N GLU A 255 30.79 -26.75 -0.93
CA GLU A 255 30.59 -27.71 -2.00
C GLU A 255 29.13 -28.18 -1.90
N MET A 256 28.34 -28.00 -2.96
CA MET A 256 27.02 -28.65 -3.03
C MET A 256 27.26 -30.16 -2.86
N PRO A 257 26.62 -30.83 -1.88
CA PRO A 257 26.72 -32.28 -1.77
C PRO A 257 26.22 -32.89 -3.07
N SER A 258 27.09 -33.55 -3.82
CA SER A 258 26.66 -34.32 -4.98
C SER A 258 25.98 -35.59 -4.49
N ASP A 259 24.80 -35.91 -5.03
CA ASP A 259 24.12 -37.20 -4.80
C ASP A 259 24.97 -38.39 -5.32
N LEU A 260 26.02 -38.09 -6.11
CA LEU A 260 26.99 -39.03 -6.67
C LEU A 260 28.27 -39.17 -5.81
N GLY A 261 28.42 -38.34 -4.77
CA GLY A 261 29.54 -38.40 -3.83
C GLY A 261 29.30 -39.35 -2.65
N PRO A 262 30.35 -39.75 -1.91
CA PRO A 262 30.25 -40.73 -0.82
C PRO A 262 29.40 -40.28 0.38
N VAL A 263 28.85 -39.07 0.37
CA VAL A 263 28.18 -38.40 1.50
C VAL A 263 26.71 -38.01 1.23
N GLY A 264 26.11 -38.47 0.13
CA GLY A 264 24.69 -38.24 -0.18
C GLY A 264 23.70 -38.94 0.77
N TRP A 265 22.55 -38.32 1.01
CA TRP A 265 21.48 -38.81 1.91
C TRP A 265 20.91 -40.20 1.57
N ALA A 266 21.17 -40.73 0.38
CA ALA A 266 20.68 -42.03 -0.08
C ALA A 266 21.38 -43.26 0.57
N LYS A 267 22.45 -43.08 1.36
CA LYS A 267 23.22 -44.20 1.94
C LYS A 267 23.11 -44.39 3.46
N ARG A 268 22.23 -43.68 4.17
CA ARG A 268 21.91 -44.03 5.57
C ARG A 268 20.94 -45.21 5.55
N GLY A 269 21.51 -46.41 5.49
CA GLY A 269 20.77 -47.68 5.47
C GLY A 269 19.95 -47.91 6.75
N TYR A 270 18.82 -48.59 6.55
CA TYR A 270 18.17 -49.44 7.55
C TYR A 270 19.02 -50.68 7.83
#